data_AF-A0A833PB05-F1
#
_entry.id   AF-A0A833PB05-F1
#
_cell.length_a   1.000
_cell.length_b   1.000
_cell.length_c   1.000
_cell.angle_alpha   90.00
_cell.angle_beta   90.00
_cell.angle_gamma   90.00
#
_symmetry.space_group_name_H-M   'P 1'
#
loop_
_entity.id
_entity.type
_entity.pdbx_description
1 polymer ?
#
loop_
_entity_poly.entity_id
_entity_poly.type
_entity_poly.pdbx_seq_one_letter_code
_entity_poly.pdbx_strand_id
1 'polypeptide(L)'
;MNNYDWMSETDRDLLTDWSHHDRTPLNFANEFDLNVNVNLLDTPHYKLGALFGYQQNRYSWSAIGGSYYYSEQDDDENYVNGSELSNIGEFDPNEKMIGYKQKFKMPYVGIYNTFEYNNFELNTTLKYSNWVNASDRDNHYLRDTTFDNKANNGTYYGAIVNAGYNIRPDTKLFTEYAWNQYKHVTTDSIIMENQTNEITSFKDGGGISNKSQSVSVGIAYTF
;
A
#
# COMPACT_ATOMS: atom_id res chain seq x y z
N MET A 1 -7.27 6.23 10.48
CA MET A 1 -6.44 5.01 10.64
C MET A 1 -7.00 4.24 11.83
N ASN A 2 -7.01 2.91 11.78
CA ASN A 2 -7.38 2.06 12.92
C ASN A 2 -6.17 1.20 13.28
N ASN A 3 -5.85 1.11 14.57
CA ASN A 3 -4.86 0.20 15.10
C ASN A 3 -5.54 -0.75 16.09
N TYR A 4 -5.29 -2.05 15.94
CA TYR A 4 -5.95 -3.11 16.70
C TYR A 4 -4.89 -4.03 17.28
N ASP A 5 -5.01 -4.37 18.56
CA ASP A 5 -4.10 -5.29 19.23
C ASP A 5 -4.87 -6.43 19.91
N TRP A 6 -4.23 -7.60 19.94
CA TRP A 6 -4.73 -8.83 20.57
C TRP A 6 -3.69 -9.26 21.61
N MET A 7 -3.78 -8.70 22.81
CA MET A 7 -2.82 -8.94 23.89
C MET A 7 -3.10 -10.20 24.70
N SER A 8 -4.31 -10.77 24.57
CA SER A 8 -4.65 -12.02 25.28
C SER A 8 -3.86 -13.20 24.72
N GLU A 9 -2.99 -13.79 25.56
CA GLU A 9 -2.23 -14.99 25.18
C GLU A 9 -3.10 -16.25 25.11
N THR A 10 -4.23 -16.27 25.83
CA THR A 10 -5.11 -17.44 25.93
C THR A 10 -6.24 -17.43 24.91
N ASP A 11 -6.68 -16.24 24.49
CA ASP A 11 -7.70 -16.05 23.45
C ASP A 11 -7.19 -15.09 22.38
N ARG A 12 -6.62 -15.64 21.30
CA ARG A 12 -5.97 -14.86 20.24
C ARG A 12 -6.95 -14.23 19.23
N ASP A 13 -8.24 -14.51 19.35
CA ASP A 13 -9.29 -13.90 18.52
C ASP A 13 -9.94 -12.68 19.24
N LEU A 14 -9.66 -12.52 20.53
CA LEU A 14 -10.21 -11.46 21.37
C LEU A 14 -9.49 -10.12 21.14
N LEU A 15 -10.20 -9.16 20.53
CA LEU A 15 -9.71 -7.80 20.39
C LEU A 15 -9.62 -7.15 21.78
N THR A 16 -8.42 -6.83 22.22
CA THR A 16 -8.18 -6.24 23.56
C THR A 16 -8.11 -4.72 23.49
N ASP A 17 -7.54 -4.19 22.40
CA ASP A 17 -7.21 -2.77 22.26
C ASP A 17 -7.51 -2.27 20.85
N TRP A 18 -8.09 -1.08 20.76
CA TRP A 18 -8.37 -0.42 19.50
C TRP A 18 -8.18 1.09 19.64
N SER A 19 -7.41 1.68 18.74
CA SER A 19 -7.36 3.12 18.55
C SER A 19 -7.82 3.55 17.17
N HIS A 20 -8.48 4.70 17.12
CA HIS A 20 -9.07 5.28 15.92
C HIS A 20 -8.60 6.71 15.72
N HIS A 21 -8.08 6.99 14.53
CA HIS A 21 -7.52 8.28 14.16
C HIS A 21 -8.20 8.80 12.88
N ASP A 22 -9.29 9.56 13.02
CA ASP A 22 -9.99 10.16 11.87
C ASP A 22 -9.05 11.02 11.00
N ARG A 23 -8.18 11.79 11.65
CA ARG A 23 -7.25 12.69 10.98
C ARG A 23 -5.97 11.97 10.57
N THR A 24 -6.05 11.21 9.48
CA THR A 24 -4.90 10.52 8.88
C THR A 24 -4.68 10.95 7.42
N PRO A 25 -4.07 12.13 7.15
CA PRO A 25 -3.71 12.51 5.79
C PRO A 25 -2.72 11.53 5.14
N LEU A 26 -2.90 11.32 3.83
CA LEU A 26 -1.88 10.80 2.93
C LEU A 26 -0.95 11.96 2.55
N ASN A 27 0.25 11.99 3.14
CA ASN A 27 1.24 13.05 2.91
C ASN A 27 1.70 13.08 1.45
N PHE A 28 1.97 11.91 0.89
CA PHE A 28 2.25 11.74 -0.53
C PHE A 28 1.99 10.29 -0.96
N ALA A 29 1.66 10.12 -2.24
CA ALA A 29 1.75 8.86 -2.94
C ALA A 29 2.31 9.11 -4.34
N ASN A 30 3.25 8.28 -4.78
CA ASN A 30 3.84 8.41 -6.11
C ASN A 30 4.29 7.06 -6.66
N GLU A 31 4.29 6.96 -7.98
CA GLU A 31 4.69 5.79 -8.74
C GLU A 31 5.61 6.22 -9.89
N PHE A 32 6.56 5.37 -10.25
CA PHE A 32 7.11 5.37 -11.60
C PHE A 32 7.14 3.94 -12.13
N ASP A 33 6.96 3.82 -13.44
CA ASP A 33 6.95 2.56 -14.18
C ASP A 33 7.78 2.72 -15.46
N LEU A 34 8.75 1.83 -15.65
CA LEU A 34 9.54 1.70 -16.86
C LEU A 34 9.33 0.31 -17.44
N ASN A 35 8.85 0.24 -18.68
CA ASN A 35 8.54 -1.03 -19.32
C ASN A 35 8.91 -1.07 -20.80
N VAL A 36 9.02 -2.29 -21.30
CA VAL A 36 9.21 -2.62 -22.70
C VAL A 36 8.05 -3.50 -23.13
N ASN A 37 7.44 -3.15 -24.26
CA ASN A 37 6.32 -3.86 -24.85
C ASN A 37 6.80 -4.64 -26.07
N VAL A 38 6.36 -5.89 -26.19
CA VAL A 38 6.62 -6.76 -27.34
C VAL A 38 5.29 -7.16 -27.95
N ASN A 39 5.00 -6.67 -29.16
CA ASN A 39 3.84 -7.09 -29.93
C ASN A 39 3.98 -8.58 -30.30
N LEU A 40 2.98 -9.38 -29.96
CA LEU A 40 2.86 -10.78 -30.38
C LEU A 40 1.87 -10.92 -31.54
N LEU A 41 0.85 -10.06 -31.56
CA LEU A 41 -0.10 -9.89 -32.64
C LEU A 41 -0.28 -8.39 -32.89
N ASP A 42 -0.21 -8.00 -34.16
CA ASP A 42 -0.37 -6.62 -34.60
C ASP A 42 -1.22 -6.61 -35.87
N THR A 43 -2.49 -6.24 -35.72
CA THR A 43 -3.47 -6.14 -36.82
C THR A 43 -4.10 -4.75 -36.83
N PRO A 44 -4.79 -4.34 -37.91
CA PRO A 44 -5.38 -3.00 -38.00
C PRO A 44 -6.38 -2.63 -36.88
N HIS A 45 -7.00 -3.62 -36.22
CA HIS A 45 -8.03 -3.38 -35.19
C HIS A 45 -7.67 -3.97 -33.82
N TYR A 46 -6.61 -4.77 -33.74
CA TYR A 46 -6.29 -5.54 -32.54
C TYR A 46 -4.79 -5.73 -32.42
N LYS A 47 -4.25 -5.33 -31.27
CA LYS A 47 -2.88 -5.62 -30.85
C LYS A 47 -2.90 -6.41 -29.55
N LEU A 48 -2.03 -7.39 -29.45
CA LEU A 48 -1.82 -8.17 -28.24
C LEU A 48 -0.33 -8.37 -28.06
N GLY A 49 0.17 -8.13 -26.86
CA GLY A 49 1.58 -8.25 -26.58
C GLY A 49 1.87 -8.62 -25.14
N ALA A 50 3.14 -8.94 -24.90
CA ALA A 50 3.70 -9.09 -23.58
C ALA A 50 4.43 -7.81 -23.20
N LEU A 51 4.48 -7.52 -21.90
CA LEU A 51 5.34 -6.47 -21.37
C LEU A 51 6.16 -6.97 -20.20
N PHE A 52 7.35 -6.40 -20.03
CA PHE A 52 8.19 -6.59 -18.87
C PHE A 52 8.73 -5.24 -18.44
N GLY A 53 8.85 -5.03 -17.13
CA GLY A 53 9.19 -3.72 -16.61
C GLY A 53 9.65 -3.72 -15.18
N TYR A 54 9.92 -2.53 -14.68
CA TYR A 54 10.25 -2.24 -13.31
C TYR A 54 9.39 -1.08 -12.81
N GLN A 55 8.76 -1.29 -11.66
CA GLN A 55 7.86 -0.33 -11.04
C GLN A 55 8.28 -0.08 -9.59
N GLN A 56 8.14 1.17 -9.13
CA GLN A 56 8.30 1.53 -7.74
C GLN A 56 7.19 2.46 -7.25
N ASN A 57 6.53 2.07 -6.15
CA ASN A 57 5.47 2.82 -5.50
C ASN A 57 5.93 3.27 -4.12
N ARG A 58 5.48 4.47 -3.70
CA ARG A 58 5.71 5.00 -2.35
C ARG A 58 4.44 5.62 -1.80
N TYR A 59 4.24 5.47 -0.50
CA TYR A 59 3.13 6.06 0.22
C TYR A 59 3.61 6.56 1.59
N SER A 60 3.01 7.63 2.10
CA SER A 60 3.29 8.14 3.44
C SER A 60 2.03 8.70 4.08
N TRP A 61 1.80 8.36 5.34
CA TRP A 61 0.70 8.86 6.16
C TRP A 61 1.19 9.43 7.48
N SER A 62 0.33 10.19 8.14
CA SER A 62 0.51 10.60 9.53
C SER A 62 -0.83 10.57 10.24
N ALA A 63 -0.98 9.75 11.27
CA ALA A 63 -2.14 9.74 12.14
C ALA A 63 -1.98 10.81 13.23
N ILE A 64 -3.03 11.58 13.48
CA ILE A 64 -3.02 12.74 14.38
C ILE A 64 -4.27 12.71 15.26
N GLY A 65 -4.12 12.97 16.56
CA GLY A 65 -5.21 12.91 17.55
C GLY A 65 -5.93 11.57 17.55
N GLY A 66 -7.24 11.55 17.83
CA GLY A 66 -8.08 10.35 17.78
C GLY A 66 -8.54 9.87 19.15
N SER A 67 -9.16 8.69 19.19
CA SER A 67 -9.66 8.05 20.41
C SER A 67 -9.06 6.66 20.59
N TYR A 68 -9.08 6.15 21.82
CA TYR A 68 -8.66 4.79 22.12
C TYR A 68 -9.66 4.09 23.06
N TYR A 69 -9.70 2.78 22.91
CA TYR A 69 -10.43 1.82 23.72
C TYR A 69 -9.42 0.72 24.03
N TYR A 70 -8.81 0.78 25.20
CA TYR A 70 -7.73 -0.12 25.60
C TYR A 70 -8.16 -1.02 26.75
N SER A 71 -7.42 -2.10 26.92
CA SER A 71 -7.54 -2.94 28.09
C SER A 71 -6.84 -2.30 29.30
N GLU A 72 -7.16 -2.78 30.49
CA GLU A 72 -6.38 -2.49 31.68
C GLU A 72 -5.08 -3.31 31.68
N GLN A 73 -4.03 -2.72 32.25
CA GLN A 73 -2.75 -3.38 32.48
C GLN A 73 -2.47 -3.42 33.99
N ASP A 74 -1.84 -4.50 34.47
CA ASP A 74 -1.38 -4.60 35.84
C ASP A 74 -0.06 -3.83 36.08
N ASP A 75 0.45 -3.87 37.31
CA ASP A 75 1.68 -3.15 37.71
C ASP A 75 2.94 -3.61 36.93
N ASP A 76 2.89 -4.77 36.28
CA ASP A 76 3.95 -5.35 35.45
C ASP A 76 3.68 -5.16 33.94
N GLU A 77 2.75 -4.27 33.58
CA GLU A 77 2.30 -3.98 32.20
C GLU A 77 1.63 -5.16 31.48
N ASN A 78 1.19 -6.20 32.21
CA ASN A 78 0.51 -7.34 31.61
C ASN A 78 -0.99 -7.07 31.42
N TYR A 79 -1.53 -7.67 30.37
CA TYR A 79 -2.95 -7.65 30.05
C TYR A 79 -3.83 -8.22 31.19
N VAL A 80 -4.83 -7.45 31.64
CA VAL A 80 -5.82 -7.90 32.63
C VAL A 80 -7.03 -8.53 31.95
N ASN A 81 -7.25 -9.84 32.15
CA ASN A 81 -8.35 -10.58 31.53
C ASN A 81 -9.74 -10.05 31.97
N GLY A 82 -10.65 -9.84 31.01
CA GLY A 82 -11.99 -9.29 31.25
C GLY A 82 -12.06 -7.77 31.26
N SER A 83 -10.95 -7.08 30.93
CA SER A 83 -10.87 -5.62 30.85
C SER A 83 -10.85 -5.08 29.42
N GLU A 84 -11.11 -5.93 28.42
CA GLU A 84 -11.01 -5.60 27.00
C GLU A 84 -11.76 -4.31 26.68
N LEU A 85 -11.10 -3.36 26.01
CA LEU A 85 -11.70 -2.10 25.55
C LEU A 85 -12.35 -1.23 26.66
N SER A 86 -12.02 -1.47 27.94
CA SER A 86 -12.65 -0.80 29.09
C SER A 86 -12.07 0.59 29.40
N ASN A 87 -10.81 0.82 29.07
CA ASN A 87 -10.12 2.11 29.25
C ASN A 87 -10.33 2.98 28.00
N ILE A 88 -11.20 3.99 28.13
CA ILE A 88 -11.64 4.82 27.01
C ILE A 88 -11.10 6.23 27.18
N GLY A 89 -10.50 6.78 26.12
CA GLY A 89 -10.03 8.16 26.13
C GLY A 89 -9.80 8.75 24.75
N GLU A 90 -9.27 9.96 24.76
CA GLU A 90 -8.94 10.73 23.56
C GLU A 90 -7.48 11.18 23.62
N PHE A 91 -6.82 11.16 22.47
CA PHE A 91 -5.53 11.80 22.29
C PHE A 91 -5.71 13.30 22.07
N ASP A 92 -4.69 14.10 22.40
CA ASP A 92 -4.71 15.52 22.05
C ASP A 92 -4.97 15.65 20.53
N PRO A 93 -5.98 16.43 20.12
CA PRO A 93 -6.44 16.47 18.74
C PRO A 93 -5.36 16.96 17.77
N ASN A 94 -4.29 17.60 18.25
CA ASN A 94 -3.18 18.14 17.45
C ASN A 94 -1.90 17.34 17.56
N GLU A 95 -1.85 16.33 18.42
CA GLU A 95 -0.66 15.54 18.64
C GLU A 95 -0.45 14.52 17.51
N LYS A 96 0.79 14.42 17.04
CA LYS A 96 1.13 13.50 15.96
C LYS A 96 1.40 12.14 16.57
N MET A 97 0.57 11.16 16.25
CA MET A 97 0.60 9.85 16.90
C MET A 97 1.56 8.90 16.20
N ILE A 98 1.27 8.59 14.93
CA ILE A 98 1.95 7.55 14.16
C ILE A 98 2.31 8.05 12.77
N GLY A 99 3.56 7.84 12.35
CA GLY A 99 4.05 8.16 11.01
C GLY A 99 4.41 6.89 10.25
N TYR A 100 3.66 6.57 9.20
CA TYR A 100 3.84 5.33 8.44
C TYR A 100 4.23 5.59 6.98
N LYS A 101 5.24 4.89 6.48
CA LYS A 101 5.70 4.98 5.08
C LYS A 101 5.81 3.59 4.50
N GLN A 102 5.32 3.40 3.27
CA GLN A 102 5.51 2.16 2.52
C GLN A 102 6.27 2.41 1.23
N LYS A 103 7.05 1.41 0.82
CA LYS A 103 7.77 1.40 -0.45
C LYS A 103 7.75 -0.01 -1.04
N PHE A 104 7.30 -0.09 -2.29
CA PHE A 104 7.28 -1.31 -3.08
C PHE A 104 8.17 -1.13 -4.30
N LYS A 105 9.04 -2.10 -4.56
CA LYS A 105 9.89 -2.18 -5.75
C LYS A 105 9.67 -3.53 -6.39
N MET A 106 9.47 -3.57 -7.70
CA MET A 106 9.26 -4.85 -8.36
C MET A 106 9.69 -4.81 -9.83
N PRO A 107 10.49 -5.79 -10.31
CA PRO A 107 10.36 -6.20 -11.69
C PRO A 107 9.00 -6.89 -11.87
N TYR A 108 8.42 -6.80 -13.05
CA TYR A 108 7.13 -7.44 -13.33
C TYR A 108 7.05 -7.90 -14.78
N VAL A 109 6.12 -8.82 -15.03
CA VAL A 109 5.70 -9.24 -16.37
C VAL A 109 4.22 -8.95 -16.55
N GLY A 110 3.76 -8.84 -17.78
CA GLY A 110 2.38 -8.54 -18.06
C GLY A 110 1.98 -8.86 -19.49
N ILE A 111 0.69 -8.70 -19.74
CA ILE A 111 0.10 -8.72 -21.06
C ILE A 111 -0.65 -7.42 -21.29
N TYR A 112 -0.66 -6.95 -22.52
CA TYR A 112 -1.48 -5.82 -22.91
C TYR A 112 -2.25 -6.13 -24.19
N ASN A 113 -3.40 -5.51 -24.31
CA ASN A 113 -4.26 -5.56 -25.46
C ASN A 113 -4.69 -4.14 -25.84
N THR A 114 -4.75 -3.88 -27.14
CA THR A 114 -5.37 -2.70 -27.72
C THR A 114 -6.43 -3.15 -28.72
N PHE A 115 -7.62 -2.58 -28.62
CA PHE A 115 -8.71 -2.73 -29.59
C PHE A 115 -9.02 -1.35 -30.18
N GLU A 116 -8.99 -1.25 -31.51
CA GLU A 116 -9.20 0.01 -32.25
C GLU A 116 -10.37 -0.15 -33.22
N TYR A 117 -11.38 0.73 -33.10
CA TYR A 117 -12.52 0.79 -34.00
C TYR A 117 -12.89 2.23 -34.33
N ASN A 118 -12.70 2.63 -35.59
CA ASN A 118 -12.82 4.03 -36.04
C ASN A 118 -11.92 4.95 -35.19
N ASN A 119 -12.52 5.94 -34.53
CA ASN A 119 -11.82 6.88 -33.66
C ASN A 119 -11.74 6.41 -32.21
N PHE A 120 -12.25 5.21 -31.89
CA PHE A 120 -12.26 4.68 -30.53
C PHE A 120 -11.14 3.67 -30.32
N GLU A 121 -10.50 3.74 -29.16
CA GLU A 121 -9.45 2.83 -28.72
C GLU A 121 -9.72 2.36 -27.29
N LEU A 122 -9.61 1.06 -27.05
CA LEU A 122 -9.66 0.46 -25.72
C LEU A 122 -8.35 -0.27 -25.47
N ASN A 123 -7.63 0.11 -24.42
CA ASN A 123 -6.45 -0.61 -23.96
C ASN A 123 -6.74 -1.32 -22.64
N THR A 124 -6.19 -2.51 -22.50
CA THR A 124 -6.18 -3.26 -21.25
C THR A 124 -4.78 -3.77 -20.99
N THR A 125 -4.28 -3.58 -19.78
CA THR A 125 -2.97 -4.08 -19.33
C THR A 125 -3.14 -4.84 -18.04
N LEU A 126 -2.61 -6.06 -17.98
CA LEU A 126 -2.54 -6.88 -16.77
C LEU A 126 -1.07 -7.08 -16.39
N LYS A 127 -0.74 -6.87 -15.12
CA LYS A 127 0.62 -6.99 -14.57
C LYS A 127 0.65 -8.01 -13.44
N TYR A 128 1.75 -8.75 -13.36
CA TYR A 128 2.03 -9.71 -12.30
C TYR A 128 3.50 -9.63 -11.89
N SER A 129 3.74 -9.74 -10.58
CA SER A 129 5.08 -9.93 -10.04
C SER A 129 5.05 -10.86 -8.84
N ASN A 130 6.05 -11.73 -8.73
CA ASN A 130 6.33 -12.49 -7.51
C ASN A 130 7.69 -12.11 -6.91
N TRP A 131 8.17 -10.92 -7.25
CA TRP A 131 9.51 -10.43 -6.93
C TRP A 131 9.44 -9.05 -6.25
N VAL A 132 8.33 -8.78 -5.55
CA VAL A 132 8.16 -7.51 -4.86
C VAL A 132 9.12 -7.47 -3.68
N ASN A 133 9.96 -6.44 -3.64
CA ASN A 133 10.63 -5.99 -2.44
C ASN A 133 9.73 -4.95 -1.76
N ALA A 134 9.16 -5.32 -0.63
CA ALA A 134 8.31 -4.47 0.18
C ALA A 134 9.10 -4.00 1.41
N SER A 135 8.91 -2.73 1.77
CA SER A 135 9.49 -2.18 2.99
C SER A 135 8.58 -1.12 3.54
N ASP A 136 8.56 -0.99 4.86
CA ASP A 136 7.89 0.10 5.52
C ASP A 136 8.76 0.70 6.63
N ARG A 137 8.29 1.84 7.13
CA ARG A 137 8.79 2.46 8.36
C ARG A 137 7.61 3.03 9.13
N ASP A 138 7.48 2.59 10.37
CA ASP A 138 6.51 3.09 11.35
C ASP A 138 7.26 3.89 12.43
N ASN A 139 6.77 5.07 12.80
CA ASN A 139 7.31 5.86 13.90
C ASN A 139 6.17 6.16 14.86
N HIS A 140 6.26 5.65 16.08
CA HIS A 140 5.35 5.96 17.18
C HIS A 140 5.92 7.12 17.98
N TYR A 141 5.45 8.33 17.71
CA TYR A 141 6.07 9.55 18.25
C TYR A 141 5.92 9.68 19.77
N LEU A 142 4.80 9.21 20.35
CA LEU A 142 4.60 9.25 21.81
C LEU A 142 5.47 8.26 22.58
N ARG A 143 5.84 7.15 21.95
CA ARG A 143 6.73 6.12 22.54
C ARG A 143 8.19 6.36 22.20
N ASP A 144 8.45 7.26 21.26
CA ASP A 144 9.75 7.47 20.65
C ASP A 144 10.39 6.17 20.12
N THR A 145 9.56 5.33 19.51
CA THR A 145 9.93 4.02 18.97
C THR A 145 9.74 3.99 17.45
N THR A 146 10.69 3.38 16.74
CA THR A 146 10.63 3.20 15.29
C THR A 146 10.63 1.72 14.92
N PHE A 147 9.81 1.33 13.95
CA PHE A 147 9.77 0.00 13.38
C PHE A 147 10.16 0.08 11.90
N ASP A 148 11.14 -0.70 11.47
CA ASP A 148 11.51 -0.88 10.07
C ASP A 148 11.23 -2.33 9.67
N ASN A 149 10.34 -2.54 8.69
CA ASN A 149 10.02 -3.87 8.18
C ASN A 149 10.47 -4.04 6.73
N LYS A 150 10.94 -5.24 6.38
CA LYS A 150 11.35 -5.57 5.00
C LYS A 150 10.98 -6.99 4.64
N ALA A 151 10.54 -7.17 3.39
CA ALA A 151 10.36 -8.46 2.77
C ALA A 151 10.77 -8.47 1.31
N ASN A 152 11.11 -9.66 0.84
CA ASN A 152 11.38 -9.97 -0.55
C ASN A 152 10.36 -10.99 -1.06
N ASN A 153 10.30 -11.16 -2.38
CA ASN A 153 9.45 -12.16 -3.04
C ASN A 153 7.95 -12.01 -2.72
N GLY A 154 7.48 -10.79 -2.46
CA GLY A 154 6.06 -10.51 -2.34
C GLY A 154 5.35 -10.64 -3.69
N THR A 155 4.04 -10.88 -3.63
CA THR A 155 3.19 -11.05 -4.82
C THR A 155 2.41 -9.78 -5.13
N TYR A 156 2.31 -9.43 -6.40
CA TYR A 156 1.58 -8.26 -6.91
C TYR A 156 0.71 -8.61 -8.12
N TYR A 157 -0.45 -7.95 -8.17
CA TYR A 157 -1.36 -7.95 -9.31
C TYR A 157 -1.73 -6.51 -9.67
N GLY A 158 -1.74 -6.19 -10.97
CA GLY A 158 -2.18 -4.89 -11.48
C GLY A 158 -3.09 -5.06 -12.69
N ALA A 159 -4.08 -4.17 -12.82
CA ALA A 159 -4.97 -4.10 -13.97
C ALA A 159 -5.20 -2.63 -14.34
N ILE A 160 -5.02 -2.30 -15.62
CA ILE A 160 -5.24 -0.95 -16.16
C ILE A 160 -6.18 -1.08 -17.36
N VAL A 161 -7.22 -0.26 -17.39
CA VAL A 161 -8.16 -0.15 -18.52
C VAL A 161 -8.24 1.30 -18.93
N ASN A 162 -8.00 1.57 -20.21
CA ASN A 162 -7.99 2.90 -20.79
C ASN A 162 -8.93 2.94 -21.99
N ALA A 163 -9.88 3.87 -21.98
CA ALA A 163 -10.79 4.10 -23.11
C ALA A 163 -10.52 5.49 -23.68
N GLY A 164 -10.27 5.57 -24.98
CA GLY A 164 -9.88 6.79 -25.67
C GLY A 164 -10.66 7.05 -26.95
N TYR A 165 -10.73 8.33 -27.31
CA TYR A 165 -11.33 8.83 -28.54
C TYR A 165 -10.38 9.80 -29.24
N ASN A 166 -10.03 9.49 -30.50
CA ASN A 166 -9.21 10.33 -31.36
C ASN A 166 -10.04 11.53 -31.83
N ILE A 167 -9.83 12.69 -31.19
CA ILE A 167 -10.45 13.97 -31.58
C ILE A 167 -9.78 14.57 -32.82
N ARG A 168 -8.55 14.16 -33.09
CA ARG A 168 -7.77 14.39 -34.30
C ARG A 168 -6.92 13.14 -34.58
N PRO A 169 -6.37 12.97 -35.80
CA PRO A 169 -5.49 11.83 -36.10
C PRO A 169 -4.27 11.70 -35.17
N ASP A 170 -3.82 12.81 -34.59
CA ASP A 170 -2.66 12.91 -33.71
C ASP A 170 -3.00 13.08 -32.22
N THR A 171 -4.28 13.28 -31.88
CA THR A 171 -4.70 13.70 -30.54
C THR A 171 -5.86 12.84 -30.03
N LYS A 172 -5.65 12.18 -28.89
CA LYS A 172 -6.62 11.31 -28.22
C LYS A 172 -7.01 11.88 -26.86
N LEU A 173 -8.31 12.04 -26.61
CA LEU A 173 -8.83 12.23 -25.26
C LEU A 173 -9.12 10.86 -24.66
N PHE A 174 -8.72 10.61 -23.42
CA PHE A 174 -8.93 9.31 -22.79
C PHE A 174 -9.31 9.40 -21.32
N THR A 175 -9.92 8.33 -20.84
CA THR A 175 -10.15 8.04 -19.42
C THR A 175 -9.48 6.73 -19.06
N GLU A 176 -8.88 6.64 -17.88
CA GLU A 176 -8.19 5.43 -17.43
C GLU A 176 -8.58 5.06 -16.00
N TYR A 177 -8.70 3.76 -15.76
CA TYR A 177 -8.83 3.17 -14.44
C TYR A 177 -7.65 2.23 -14.20
N ALA A 178 -6.96 2.40 -13.09
CA ALA A 178 -5.89 1.51 -12.65
C ALA A 178 -6.21 0.93 -11.28
N TRP A 179 -5.99 -0.37 -11.13
CA TRP A 179 -6.14 -1.14 -9.90
C TRP A 179 -4.83 -1.87 -9.60
N ASN A 180 -4.37 -1.78 -8.35
CA ASN A 180 -3.12 -2.37 -7.89
C ASN A 180 -3.35 -3.12 -6.58
N GLN A 181 -2.77 -4.32 -6.45
CA GLN A 181 -2.79 -5.09 -5.20
C GLN A 181 -1.44 -5.76 -4.94
N TYR A 182 -0.79 -5.34 -3.86
CA TYR A 182 0.32 -6.04 -3.21
C TYR A 182 -0.27 -6.96 -2.15
N LYS A 183 -0.10 -8.27 -2.32
CA LYS A 183 -0.55 -9.27 -1.35
C LYS A 183 0.25 -9.16 -0.06
N HIS A 184 -0.33 -9.63 1.03
CA HIS A 184 0.36 -9.76 2.31
C HIS A 184 1.64 -10.57 2.14
N VAL A 185 2.74 -10.03 2.65
CA VAL A 185 4.01 -10.71 2.78
C VAL A 185 4.50 -10.53 4.21
N THR A 186 4.90 -11.64 4.84
CA THR A 186 5.51 -11.65 6.16
C THR A 186 6.90 -11.00 6.09
N THR A 187 7.24 -10.21 7.09
CA THR A 187 8.47 -9.43 7.14
C THR A 187 9.26 -9.71 8.40
N ASP A 188 10.57 -9.59 8.32
CA ASP A 188 11.37 -9.36 9.51
C ASP A 188 11.15 -7.92 9.99
N SER A 189 11.13 -7.75 11.31
CA SER A 189 10.86 -6.47 11.99
C SER A 189 12.07 -6.07 12.81
N ILE A 190 12.50 -4.82 12.65
CA ILE A 190 13.50 -4.19 13.49
C ILE A 190 12.82 -3.08 14.28
N ILE A 191 12.92 -3.15 15.60
CA ILE A 191 12.41 -2.14 16.53
C ILE A 191 13.62 -1.35 17.04
N MET A 192 13.50 -0.02 17.03
CA MET A 192 14.51 0.89 17.55
C MET A 192 13.86 1.79 18.60
N GLU A 193 14.36 1.71 19.82
CA GLU A 193 14.01 2.68 20.87
C GLU A 193 14.90 3.91 20.70
N ASN A 194 14.33 5.04 20.24
CA ASN A 194 15.15 6.16 19.78
C ASN A 194 15.87 6.88 20.94
N GLN A 195 15.32 6.83 22.17
CA GLN A 195 15.94 7.44 23.35
C GLN A 195 17.21 6.70 23.79
N THR A 196 17.18 5.37 23.77
CA THR A 196 18.27 4.51 24.25
C THR A 196 19.18 4.02 23.12
N ASN A 197 18.71 4.10 21.87
CA ASN A 197 19.28 3.45 20.69
C ASN A 197 19.36 1.91 20.82
N GLU A 198 18.49 1.31 21.64
CA GLU A 198 18.35 -0.14 21.69
C GLU A 198 17.68 -0.65 20.41
N ILE A 199 18.18 -1.77 19.91
CA ILE A 199 17.68 -2.39 18.68
C ILE A 199 17.29 -3.83 18.98
N THR A 200 16.03 -4.16 18.70
CA THR A 200 15.50 -5.53 18.81
C THR A 200 15.08 -6.00 17.42
N SER A 201 15.35 -7.27 17.10
CA SER A 201 14.98 -7.88 15.83
C SER A 201 14.08 -9.08 16.05
N PHE A 202 12.98 -9.11 15.31
CA PHE A 202 12.04 -10.22 15.29
C PHE A 202 11.98 -10.79 13.88
N LYS A 203 12.27 -12.09 13.77
CA LYS A 203 12.05 -12.82 12.53
C LYS A 203 10.55 -13.05 12.36
N ASP A 204 10.05 -12.86 11.15
CA ASP A 204 8.62 -13.04 10.83
C ASP A 204 7.67 -12.23 11.74
N GLY A 205 8.15 -11.09 12.25
CA GLY A 205 7.48 -10.26 13.26
C GLY A 205 6.48 -9.25 12.70
N GLY A 206 6.42 -9.08 11.37
CA GLY A 206 5.57 -8.09 10.72
C GLY A 206 4.95 -8.57 9.42
N GLY A 207 4.17 -7.71 8.79
CA GLY A 207 3.55 -8.00 7.52
C GLY A 207 3.16 -6.75 6.75
N ILE A 208 3.37 -6.77 5.44
CA ILE A 208 3.09 -5.61 4.56
C ILE A 208 2.13 -6.04 3.45
N SER A 209 1.09 -5.23 3.24
CA SER A 209 0.22 -5.32 2.06
C SER A 209 -0.27 -3.93 1.65
N ASN A 210 -0.78 -3.80 0.42
CA ASN A 210 -1.36 -2.56 -0.06
C ASN A 210 -2.35 -2.80 -1.20
N LYS A 211 -3.41 -2.00 -1.26
CA LYS A 211 -4.36 -1.95 -2.38
C LYS A 211 -4.62 -0.50 -2.73
N SER A 212 -4.53 -0.16 -4.02
CA SER A 212 -4.80 1.20 -4.49
C SER A 212 -5.56 1.18 -5.82
N GLN A 213 -6.27 2.28 -6.08
CA GLN A 213 -7.04 2.50 -7.29
C GLN A 213 -6.87 3.95 -7.73
N SER A 214 -6.92 4.20 -9.03
CA SER A 214 -6.98 5.57 -9.56
C SER A 214 -7.90 5.64 -10.77
N VAL A 215 -8.53 6.80 -10.94
CA VAL A 215 -9.30 7.17 -12.13
C VAL A 215 -8.69 8.46 -12.66
N SER A 216 -8.37 8.51 -13.94
CA SER A 216 -7.78 9.68 -14.57
C SER A 216 -8.46 10.02 -15.90
N VAL A 217 -8.34 11.28 -16.30
CA VAL A 217 -8.73 11.79 -17.62
C VAL A 217 -7.51 12.52 -18.18
N GLY A 218 -7.19 12.27 -19.44
CA GLY A 218 -5.96 12.80 -20.05
C GLY A 218 -6.06 13.00 -21.54
N ILE A 219 -5.03 13.63 -22.10
CA ILE A 219 -4.83 13.80 -23.53
C ILE A 219 -3.51 13.11 -23.90
N ALA A 220 -3.54 12.28 -24.94
CA ALA A 220 -2.36 11.71 -25.56
C ALA A 220 -2.14 12.35 -26.93
N TYR A 221 -0.88 12.62 -27.27
CA TYR A 221 -0.48 13.19 -28.55
C TYR A 221 0.59 12.31 -29.21
N THR A 222 0.44 12.04 -30.50
CA THR A 222 1.39 11.29 -31.31
C THR A 222 2.15 12.26 -32.22
N PHE A 223 3.48 12.29 -32.10
CA PHE A 223 4.37 13.17 -32.88
C PHE A 223 4.76 12.56 -34.23
#